data_AF-A0A925TPP2-F1
#
_entry.id   AF-A0A925TPP2-F1
#
_cell.length_a   1.000
_cell.length_b   1.000
_cell.length_c   1.000
_cell.angle_alpha   90.00
_cell.angle_beta   90.00
_cell.angle_gamma   90.00
#
_symmetry.space_group_name_H-M   'P 1'
#
loop_
_entity.id
_entity.type
_entity.pdbx_description
1 polymer ?
#
loop_
_entity_poly.entity_id
_entity_poly.type
_entity_poly.pdbx_seq_one_letter_code
_entity_poly.pdbx_strand_id
1 'polypeptide(L)'
;MLNIAILSNGNAAEMQRLYSDRFRPHAFTMIAALSFAQTDLSPFDVFIAPTGSDHIALRRAQSKLIDFLDAGKVVLGFSGPYTQWLPNARWVMQTDIPLRLYENTLPDASHPLLQDVKMNDVNLSHGKRGFWTCGHFTPAPGAKTLMVNNLGECTMFLDDVSFKGAIIATASGPVPGFGLMDSKDHTHGLDQLFINILRWSEEKVAHDKVPR
;
A
#
# COMPACT_ATOMS: atom_id res chain seq x y z
N MET A 1 -14.87 11.37 -1.69
CA MET A 1 -14.84 10.72 -0.37
C MET A 1 -14.85 9.23 -0.58
N LEU A 2 -13.92 8.51 0.05
CA LEU A 2 -13.79 7.06 -0.04
C LEU A 2 -14.30 6.41 1.25
N ASN A 3 -14.94 5.25 1.10
CA ASN A 3 -15.12 4.29 2.19
C ASN A 3 -13.96 3.30 2.15
N ILE A 4 -13.12 3.29 3.19
CA ILE A 4 -11.86 2.56 3.21
C ILE A 4 -11.88 1.50 4.30
N ALA A 5 -11.71 0.24 3.92
CA ALA A 5 -11.48 -0.85 4.83
C ALA A 5 -9.98 -1.02 5.09
N ILE A 6 -9.57 -1.18 6.35
CA ILE A 6 -8.19 -1.50 6.72
C ILE A 6 -8.16 -2.79 7.52
N LEU A 7 -7.32 -3.75 7.13
CA LEU A 7 -7.06 -4.91 7.97
C LEU A 7 -6.25 -4.50 9.20
N SER A 8 -6.84 -4.65 10.38
CA SER A 8 -6.15 -4.38 11.65
C SER A 8 -5.02 -5.38 11.87
N ASN A 9 -3.87 -4.87 12.30
CA ASN A 9 -2.71 -5.66 12.70
C ASN A 9 -2.72 -6.02 14.21
N GLY A 10 -3.87 -5.86 14.87
CA GLY A 10 -4.03 -6.07 16.32
C GLY A 10 -4.06 -4.79 17.15
N ASN A 11 -3.85 -3.62 16.55
CA ASN A 11 -3.91 -2.32 17.24
C ASN A 11 -4.91 -1.35 16.58
N ALA A 12 -6.17 -1.78 16.50
CA ALA A 12 -7.21 -1.06 15.77
C ALA A 12 -7.44 0.38 16.25
N ALA A 13 -7.36 0.64 17.56
CA ALA A 13 -7.62 1.97 18.12
C ALA A 13 -6.54 2.99 17.72
N GLU A 14 -5.26 2.59 17.80
CA GLU A 14 -4.15 3.44 17.38
C GLU A 14 -4.17 3.67 15.87
N MET A 15 -4.41 2.61 15.09
CA MET A 15 -4.58 2.75 13.64
C MET A 15 -5.75 3.67 13.29
N GLN A 16 -6.90 3.53 13.94
CA GLN A 16 -8.05 4.40 13.69
C GLN A 16 -7.68 5.87 13.89
N ARG A 17 -6.95 6.20 14.97
CA ARG A 17 -6.43 7.54 15.23
C ARG A 17 -5.48 8.01 14.12
N LEU A 18 -4.47 7.19 13.79
CA LEU A 18 -3.47 7.50 12.77
C LEU A 18 -4.09 7.81 11.40
N TYR A 19 -5.07 7.02 10.97
CA TYR A 19 -5.69 7.19 9.66
C TYR A 19 -6.78 8.27 9.65
N SER A 20 -7.71 8.22 10.62
CA SER A 20 -8.92 9.06 10.56
C SER A 20 -8.66 10.53 10.85
N ASP A 21 -7.71 10.84 11.73
CA ASP A 21 -7.41 12.23 12.05
C ASP A 21 -6.56 12.89 10.97
N ARG A 22 -5.67 12.11 10.35
CA ARG A 22 -4.65 12.61 9.41
C ARG A 22 -5.17 12.71 7.97
N PHE A 23 -6.09 11.84 7.56
CA PHE A 23 -6.53 11.72 6.16
C PHE A 23 -8.04 11.97 6.00
N ARG A 24 -8.59 12.95 6.73
CA ARG A 24 -9.95 13.46 6.45
C ARG A 24 -10.03 14.01 5.02
N PRO A 25 -11.17 13.88 4.31
CA PRO A 25 -12.49 13.47 4.83
C PRO A 25 -12.83 11.97 4.64
N HIS A 26 -11.90 11.11 4.25
CA HIS A 26 -12.24 9.70 3.97
C HIS A 26 -12.70 8.95 5.23
N ALA A 27 -13.60 7.99 5.05
CA ALA A 27 -14.11 7.17 6.13
C ALA A 27 -13.28 5.88 6.24
N PHE A 28 -12.67 5.64 7.41
CA PHE A 28 -11.84 4.46 7.66
C PHE A 28 -12.53 3.49 8.62
N THR A 29 -12.62 2.22 8.22
CA THR A 29 -13.17 1.13 9.04
C THR A 29 -12.11 0.06 9.24
N MET A 30 -11.74 -0.18 10.50
CA MET A 30 -10.83 -1.28 10.84
C MET A 30 -11.57 -2.62 10.84
N ILE A 31 -11.02 -3.61 10.14
CA ILE A 31 -11.50 -4.99 10.12
C ILE A 31 -10.53 -5.85 10.93
N ALA A 32 -11.03 -6.59 11.92
CA ALA A 32 -10.20 -7.53 12.66
C ALA A 32 -9.80 -8.72 11.77
N ALA A 33 -8.56 -9.18 11.88
CA ALA A 33 -8.06 -10.33 11.10
C ALA A 33 -8.94 -11.58 11.27
N LEU A 34 -9.43 -11.84 12.49
CA LEU A 34 -10.29 -12.97 12.80
C LEU A 34 -11.66 -12.93 12.12
N SER A 35 -12.18 -11.74 11.79
CA SER A 35 -13.48 -11.55 11.13
C SER A 35 -13.36 -11.24 9.64
N PHE A 36 -12.15 -11.08 9.11
CA PHE A 36 -11.93 -10.65 7.73
C PHE A 36 -12.57 -11.59 6.71
N ALA A 37 -12.49 -12.90 6.96
CA ALA A 37 -13.07 -13.91 6.07
C ALA A 37 -14.60 -13.77 5.93
N GLN A 38 -15.30 -13.31 6.97
CA GLN A 38 -16.76 -13.14 6.98
C GLN A 38 -17.21 -11.70 6.70
N THR A 39 -16.29 -10.73 6.72
CA THR A 39 -16.63 -9.31 6.52
C THR A 39 -17.04 -9.04 5.06
N ASP A 40 -18.17 -8.39 4.84
CA ASP A 40 -18.57 -7.93 3.51
C ASP A 40 -17.73 -6.71 3.09
N LEU A 41 -17.10 -6.79 1.92
CA LEU A 41 -16.31 -5.70 1.35
C LEU A 41 -17.10 -4.86 0.32
N SER A 42 -18.35 -5.23 -0.01
CA SER A 42 -19.18 -4.50 -0.95
C SER A 42 -19.34 -2.99 -0.65
N PRO A 43 -19.38 -2.51 0.61
CA PRO A 43 -19.56 -1.08 0.91
C PRO A 43 -18.31 -0.21 0.74
N PHE A 44 -17.12 -0.82 0.64
CA PHE A 44 -15.84 -0.09 0.59
C PHE A 44 -15.39 0.14 -0.85
N ASP A 45 -14.72 1.26 -1.08
CA ASP A 45 -14.08 1.63 -2.35
C ASP A 45 -12.61 1.19 -2.39
N VAL A 46 -11.96 1.15 -1.22
CA VAL A 46 -10.54 0.80 -1.06
C VAL A 46 -10.36 -0.18 0.09
N PHE A 47 -9.48 -1.17 -0.10
CA PHE A 47 -9.01 -2.06 0.94
C PHE A 47 -7.52 -1.86 1.19
N ILE A 48 -7.10 -1.75 2.44
CA ILE A 48 -5.70 -1.55 2.84
C ILE A 48 -5.23 -2.72 3.71
N ALA A 49 -4.14 -3.37 3.30
CA ALA A 49 -3.35 -4.25 4.14
C ALA A 49 -2.07 -3.51 4.57
N PRO A 50 -2.05 -2.88 5.76
CA PRO A 50 -0.88 -2.17 6.25
C PRO A 50 0.25 -3.12 6.66
N THR A 51 1.44 -2.56 6.91
CA THR A 51 2.56 -3.31 7.51
C THR A 51 2.13 -4.02 8.79
N GLY A 52 2.41 -5.33 8.87
CA GLY A 52 2.03 -6.17 10.01
C GLY A 52 0.68 -6.84 9.90
N SER A 53 0.01 -6.72 8.75
CA SER A 53 -1.22 -7.45 8.44
C SER A 53 -1.05 -8.96 8.55
N ASP A 54 -2.11 -9.66 8.94
CA ASP A 54 -2.14 -11.13 8.94
C ASP A 54 -2.21 -11.67 7.50
N HIS A 55 -1.05 -11.99 6.93
CA HIS A 55 -0.96 -12.50 5.56
C HIS A 55 -1.53 -13.92 5.39
N ILE A 56 -1.72 -14.70 6.48
CA ILE A 56 -2.41 -16.00 6.41
C ILE A 56 -3.91 -15.76 6.22
N ALA A 57 -4.48 -14.84 6.99
CA ALA A 57 -5.88 -14.44 6.84
C ALA A 57 -6.14 -13.86 5.44
N LEU A 58 -5.25 -12.98 4.96
CA LEU A 58 -5.33 -12.41 3.61
C LEU A 58 -5.24 -13.50 2.53
N ARG A 59 -4.29 -14.45 2.64
CA ARG A 59 -4.15 -15.54 1.67
C ARG A 59 -5.38 -16.43 1.63
N ARG A 60 -5.97 -16.75 2.78
CA ARG A 60 -7.20 -17.57 2.86
C ARG A 60 -8.40 -16.90 2.20
N ALA A 61 -8.46 -15.57 2.26
CA ALA A 61 -9.53 -14.77 1.67
C ALA A 61 -9.11 -14.09 0.34
N GLN A 62 -8.10 -14.61 -0.37
CA GLN A 62 -7.60 -13.97 -1.59
C GLN A 62 -8.68 -13.83 -2.66
N SER A 63 -9.56 -14.82 -2.84
CA SER A 63 -10.66 -14.74 -3.81
C SER A 63 -11.55 -13.52 -3.57
N LYS A 64 -11.80 -13.15 -2.31
CA LYS A 64 -12.56 -11.95 -1.96
C LYS A 64 -11.87 -10.67 -2.44
N LEU A 65 -10.54 -10.62 -2.36
CA LEU A 65 -9.77 -9.47 -2.87
C LEU A 65 -9.78 -9.42 -4.39
N ILE A 66 -9.77 -10.58 -5.06
CA ILE A 66 -9.94 -10.67 -6.51
C ILE A 66 -11.33 -10.15 -6.91
N ASP A 67 -12.41 -10.61 -6.26
CA ASP A 67 -13.77 -10.13 -6.52
C ASP A 67 -13.89 -8.61 -6.29
N PHE A 68 -13.20 -8.10 -5.25
CA PHE A 68 -13.14 -6.67 -4.95
C PHE A 68 -12.44 -5.89 -6.09
N LEU A 69 -11.31 -6.38 -6.59
CA LEU A 69 -10.61 -5.80 -7.74
C LEU A 69 -11.42 -5.88 -9.04
N ASP A 70 -12.09 -7.01 -9.30
CA ASP A 70 -12.95 -7.20 -10.47
C ASP A 70 -14.21 -6.31 -10.46
N ALA A 71 -14.60 -5.82 -9.29
CA ALA A 71 -15.63 -4.81 -9.11
C ALA A 71 -15.16 -3.37 -9.36
N GLY A 72 -13.91 -3.15 -9.81
CA GLY A 72 -13.40 -1.80 -10.10
C GLY A 72 -12.76 -1.08 -8.91
N LYS A 73 -12.51 -1.80 -7.80
CA LYS A 73 -12.06 -1.21 -6.53
C LYS A 73 -10.55 -1.33 -6.33
N VAL A 74 -10.01 -0.63 -5.33
CA VAL A 74 -8.55 -0.51 -5.16
C VAL A 74 -8.04 -1.31 -3.95
N VAL A 75 -7.01 -2.13 -4.15
CA VAL A 75 -6.30 -2.82 -3.08
C VAL A 75 -4.93 -2.17 -2.87
N LEU A 76 -4.66 -1.76 -1.63
CA LEU A 76 -3.38 -1.20 -1.20
C LEU A 76 -2.65 -2.21 -0.32
N GLY A 77 -1.44 -2.61 -0.75
CA GLY A 77 -0.60 -3.56 -0.04
C GLY A 77 0.69 -2.92 0.45
N PHE A 78 0.84 -2.78 1.75
CA PHE A 78 2.01 -2.16 2.36
C PHE A 78 2.82 -3.22 3.11
N SER A 79 4.12 -3.28 2.80
CA SER A 79 5.09 -4.30 3.23
C SER A 79 5.20 -5.52 2.33
N GLY A 80 6.40 -6.11 2.34
CA GLY A 80 6.71 -7.36 1.67
C GLY A 80 5.86 -8.53 2.16
N PRO A 81 5.02 -9.14 1.31
CA PRO A 81 4.16 -10.23 1.72
C PRO A 81 4.92 -11.56 1.83
N TYR A 82 4.87 -12.20 2.99
CA TYR A 82 5.45 -13.55 3.20
C TYR A 82 4.56 -14.69 2.66
N THR A 83 3.31 -14.40 2.31
CA THR A 83 2.43 -15.30 1.55
C THR A 83 2.07 -14.64 0.22
N GLN A 84 1.68 -15.43 -0.78
CA GLN A 84 1.18 -14.89 -2.05
C GLN A 84 -0.28 -14.41 -1.92
N TRP A 85 -0.60 -13.54 -0.97
CA TRP A 85 -1.97 -13.04 -0.79
C TRP A 85 -2.35 -11.95 -1.81
N LEU A 86 -1.38 -11.13 -2.24
CA LEU A 86 -1.59 -10.15 -3.29
C LEU A 86 -1.64 -10.87 -4.65
N PRO A 87 -2.72 -10.77 -5.42
CA PRO A 87 -2.81 -11.44 -6.71
C PRO A 87 -1.89 -10.76 -7.74
N ASN A 88 -1.44 -11.52 -8.74
CA ASN A 88 -0.63 -11.05 -9.88
C ASN A 88 0.68 -10.31 -9.54
N ALA A 89 1.15 -10.40 -8.29
CA ALA A 89 2.46 -9.91 -7.88
C ALA A 89 3.17 -10.96 -7.03
N ARG A 90 4.48 -11.12 -7.25
CA ARG A 90 5.33 -12.01 -6.45
C ARG A 90 6.31 -11.18 -5.64
N TRP A 91 6.42 -11.48 -4.35
CA TRP A 91 7.45 -10.92 -3.50
C TRP A 91 8.71 -11.77 -3.52
N VAL A 92 9.86 -11.10 -3.55
CA VAL A 92 11.18 -11.70 -3.42
C VAL A 92 11.86 -11.07 -2.22
N MET A 93 12.05 -11.84 -1.17
CA MET A 93 12.83 -11.41 -0.01
C MET A 93 14.31 -11.34 -0.39
N GLN A 94 14.99 -10.29 0.03
CA GLN A 94 16.40 -10.06 -0.28
C GLN A 94 17.19 -9.81 1.00
N THR A 95 18.22 -10.64 1.24
CA THR A 95 18.97 -10.68 2.51
C THR A 95 20.49 -10.67 2.33
N ASP A 96 20.96 -10.65 1.08
CA ASP A 96 22.37 -10.69 0.70
C ASP A 96 23.12 -9.37 0.92
N ILE A 97 22.40 -8.25 0.89
CA ILE A 97 22.96 -6.90 1.04
C ILE A 97 22.41 -6.25 2.31
N PRO A 98 23.28 -5.66 3.17
CA PRO A 98 22.83 -4.91 4.33
C PRO A 98 21.82 -3.82 3.98
N LEU A 99 20.67 -3.81 4.67
CA LEU A 99 19.53 -2.91 4.35
C LEU A 99 19.92 -1.43 4.19
N ARG A 100 20.89 -0.97 4.98
CA ARG A 100 21.39 0.42 4.95
C ARG A 100 22.03 0.86 3.63
N LEU A 101 22.40 -0.09 2.77
CA LEU A 101 23.04 0.17 1.47
C LEU A 101 22.03 0.34 0.35
N TYR A 102 20.74 0.04 0.59
CA TYR A 102 19.71 0.30 -0.38
C TYR A 102 19.29 1.76 -0.39
N GLU A 103 19.00 2.24 -1.60
CA GLU A 103 18.45 3.55 -1.85
C GLU A 103 17.40 3.44 -2.95
N ASN A 104 16.22 3.99 -2.72
CA ASN A 104 15.15 4.04 -3.71
C ASN A 104 15.29 5.27 -4.61
N THR A 105 14.87 5.10 -5.86
CA THR A 105 14.76 6.14 -6.87
C THR A 105 13.42 6.02 -7.58
N LEU A 106 13.01 7.09 -8.26
CA LEU A 106 11.79 7.16 -9.04
C LEU A 106 12.15 7.11 -10.52
N PRO A 107 11.87 6.01 -11.25
CA PRO A 107 12.12 5.94 -12.69
C PRO A 107 11.35 7.00 -13.48
N ASP A 108 10.16 7.37 -13.00
CA ASP A 108 9.34 8.44 -13.54
C ASP A 108 8.76 9.28 -12.39
N ALA A 109 9.49 10.31 -11.98
CA ALA A 109 9.04 11.22 -10.92
C ALA A 109 7.85 12.12 -11.33
N SER A 110 7.46 12.13 -12.61
CA SER A 110 6.33 12.93 -13.09
C SER A 110 4.97 12.27 -12.87
N HIS A 111 4.96 11.00 -12.46
CA HIS A 111 3.73 10.26 -12.21
C HIS A 111 2.89 10.93 -11.11
N PRO A 112 1.54 11.06 -11.26
CA PRO A 112 0.70 11.73 -10.27
C PRO A 112 0.80 11.15 -8.85
N LEU A 113 1.01 9.83 -8.73
CA LEU A 113 1.22 9.16 -7.44
C LEU A 113 2.48 9.65 -6.70
N LEU A 114 3.46 10.18 -7.41
CA LEU A 114 4.79 10.55 -6.92
C LEU A 114 4.97 12.07 -6.77
N GLN A 115 3.94 12.85 -7.11
CA GLN A 115 3.96 14.30 -7.03
C GLN A 115 4.34 14.78 -5.61
N ASP A 116 5.34 15.67 -5.53
CA ASP A 116 5.83 16.26 -4.28
C ASP A 116 6.37 15.26 -3.22
N VAL A 117 6.59 14.00 -3.61
CA VAL A 117 7.22 12.99 -2.74
C VAL A 117 8.73 13.25 -2.66
N LYS A 118 9.22 13.54 -1.45
CA LYS A 118 10.65 13.75 -1.20
C LYS A 118 11.35 12.41 -1.02
N MET A 119 12.31 12.08 -1.88
CA MET A 119 13.02 10.79 -1.76
C MET A 119 13.87 10.66 -0.50
N ASN A 120 14.32 11.77 0.11
CA ASN A 120 14.95 11.72 1.42
C ASN A 120 14.01 11.13 2.48
N ASP A 121 12.71 11.43 2.40
CA ASP A 121 11.69 10.96 3.35
C ASP A 121 11.36 9.47 3.15
N VAL A 122 11.56 8.97 1.93
CA VAL A 122 11.42 7.55 1.58
C VAL A 122 12.67 6.76 2.03
N ASN A 123 13.85 7.31 1.79
CA ASN A 123 15.13 6.62 2.01
C ASN A 123 15.67 6.75 3.43
N LEU A 124 15.25 7.77 4.17
CA LEU A 124 15.69 8.04 5.53
C LEU A 124 14.48 8.15 6.45
N SER A 125 14.45 7.31 7.48
CA SER A 125 13.53 7.45 8.61
C SER A 125 14.33 7.39 9.90
N HIS A 126 14.20 8.40 10.76
CA HIS A 126 14.98 8.52 12.00
C HIS A 126 16.51 8.38 11.82
N GLY A 127 17.04 8.93 10.73
CA GLY A 127 18.47 8.84 10.38
C GLY A 127 18.94 7.44 9.96
N LYS A 128 18.03 6.48 9.78
CA LYS A 128 18.31 5.11 9.33
C LYS A 128 17.81 4.92 7.89
N ARG A 129 18.56 4.14 7.12
CA ARG A 129 18.24 3.74 5.73
C ARG A 129 17.66 2.33 5.67
N GLY A 130 16.98 2.01 4.56
CA GLY A 130 16.60 0.63 4.22
C GLY A 130 15.24 0.14 4.70
N PHE A 131 14.36 1.04 5.17
CA PHE A 131 13.02 0.67 5.65
C PHE A 131 12.08 0.12 4.57
N TRP A 132 12.39 0.35 3.29
CA TRP A 132 11.56 0.03 2.13
C TRP A 132 12.14 -1.10 1.25
N THR A 133 13.19 -1.79 1.71
CA THR A 133 14.05 -2.56 0.80
C THR A 133 14.48 -3.90 1.39
N CYS A 134 13.63 -4.52 2.21
CA CYS A 134 13.83 -5.91 2.67
C CYS A 134 13.58 -6.97 1.57
N GLY A 135 13.24 -6.50 0.37
CA GLY A 135 12.95 -7.29 -0.81
C GLY A 135 12.33 -6.41 -1.89
N HIS A 136 11.85 -7.05 -2.94
CA HIS A 136 11.27 -6.40 -4.10
C HIS A 136 10.10 -7.21 -4.68
N PHE A 137 9.33 -6.58 -5.56
CA PHE A 137 8.25 -7.22 -6.30
C PHE A 137 8.70 -7.62 -7.71
N THR A 138 8.14 -8.74 -8.16
CA THR A 138 7.94 -9.02 -9.58
C THR A 138 6.46 -8.77 -9.88
N PRO A 139 6.09 -7.58 -10.37
CA PRO A 139 4.69 -7.25 -10.68
C PRO A 139 4.22 -7.94 -11.97
N ALA A 140 2.92 -7.87 -12.24
CA ALA A 140 2.32 -8.46 -13.44
C ALA A 140 2.86 -7.79 -14.73
N PRO A 141 2.86 -8.48 -15.88
CA PRO A 141 3.16 -7.85 -17.16
C PRO A 141 2.26 -6.65 -17.42
N GLY A 142 2.85 -5.51 -17.79
CA GLY A 142 2.12 -4.26 -18.06
C GLY A 142 1.87 -3.38 -16.82
N ALA A 143 2.07 -3.91 -15.60
CA ALA A 143 2.05 -3.09 -14.40
C ALA A 143 3.21 -2.08 -14.42
N LYS A 144 2.95 -0.88 -13.88
CA LYS A 144 3.91 0.21 -13.84
C LYS A 144 4.77 0.13 -12.59
N THR A 145 6.08 0.03 -12.77
CA THR A 145 7.05 0.22 -11.69
C THR A 145 7.19 1.73 -11.39
N LEU A 146 6.87 2.11 -10.16
CA LEU A 146 6.88 3.51 -9.69
C LEU A 146 8.14 3.84 -8.89
N MET A 147 8.73 2.84 -8.24
CA MET A 147 9.93 3.01 -7.43
C MET A 147 10.80 1.78 -7.57
N VAL A 148 12.12 2.01 -7.68
CA VAL A 148 13.13 0.95 -7.71
C VAL A 148 14.22 1.22 -6.70
N ASN A 149 14.84 0.17 -6.18
CA ASN A 149 16.09 0.31 -5.44
C ASN A 149 17.29 0.56 -6.38
N ASN A 150 18.47 0.79 -5.81
CA ASN A 150 19.73 1.01 -6.52
C ASN A 150 20.26 -0.21 -7.30
N LEU A 151 19.58 -1.35 -7.24
CA LEU A 151 19.82 -2.52 -8.09
C LEU A 151 18.83 -2.61 -9.27
N GLY A 152 17.89 -1.66 -9.38
CA GLY A 152 16.84 -1.66 -10.39
C GLY A 152 15.63 -2.54 -10.03
N GLU A 153 15.54 -3.02 -8.80
CA GLU A 153 14.47 -3.92 -8.39
C GLU A 153 13.24 -3.13 -7.90
N CYS A 154 12.05 -3.57 -8.27
CA CYS A 154 10.80 -2.86 -8.02
C CYS A 154 10.39 -2.87 -6.54
N THR A 155 10.38 -1.69 -5.91
CA THR A 155 9.96 -1.52 -4.50
C THR A 155 8.57 -0.88 -4.36
N MET A 156 8.03 -0.30 -5.43
CA MET A 156 6.62 0.12 -5.53
C MET A 156 6.11 -0.06 -6.96
N PHE A 157 4.88 -0.54 -7.10
CA PHE A 157 4.21 -0.64 -8.40
C PHE A 157 2.73 -0.25 -8.33
N LEU A 158 2.18 0.04 -9.51
CA LEU A 158 0.76 0.16 -9.81
C LEU A 158 0.40 -0.90 -10.86
N ASP A 159 -0.59 -1.73 -10.56
CA ASP A 159 -1.22 -2.64 -11.51
C ASP A 159 -2.69 -2.25 -11.66
N ASP A 160 -2.98 -1.49 -12.71
CA ASP A 160 -4.32 -1.07 -13.15
C ASP A 160 -4.70 -1.71 -14.49
N VAL A 161 -3.98 -2.78 -14.89
CA VAL A 161 -4.18 -3.48 -16.16
C VAL A 161 -4.67 -4.92 -15.98
N SER A 162 -4.37 -5.55 -14.84
CA SER A 162 -4.78 -6.93 -14.55
C SER A 162 -6.26 -7.09 -14.20
N PHE A 163 -6.90 -6.03 -13.69
CA PHE A 163 -8.27 -6.04 -13.18
C PHE A 163 -9.03 -4.81 -13.65
N LYS A 164 -10.34 -4.76 -13.43
CA LYS A 164 -11.08 -3.50 -13.60
C LYS A 164 -10.61 -2.46 -12.58
N GLY A 165 -10.36 -2.91 -11.36
CA GLY A 165 -9.79 -2.14 -10.27
C GLY A 165 -8.27 -2.00 -10.39
N ALA A 166 -7.61 -1.75 -9.26
CA ALA A 166 -6.17 -1.57 -9.26
C ALA A 166 -5.50 -2.04 -7.97
N ILE A 167 -4.24 -2.43 -8.10
CA ILE A 167 -3.35 -2.74 -6.99
C ILE A 167 -2.26 -1.67 -6.94
N ILE A 168 -2.06 -1.08 -5.77
CA ILE A 168 -0.84 -0.32 -5.47
C ILE A 168 -0.16 -1.02 -4.31
N ALA A 169 1.09 -1.43 -4.50
CA ALA A 169 1.84 -2.06 -3.44
C ALA A 169 3.25 -1.53 -3.31
N THR A 170 3.71 -1.49 -2.07
CA THR A 170 5.03 -1.00 -1.67
C THR A 170 5.71 -2.02 -0.78
N ALA A 171 7.03 -2.10 -0.88
CA ALA A 171 7.84 -3.01 -0.09
C ALA A 171 7.80 -2.66 1.41
N SER A 172 7.33 -1.45 1.76
CA SER A 172 7.02 -0.95 3.11
C SER A 172 6.21 0.35 3.02
N GLY A 173 5.75 0.90 4.15
CA GLY A 173 5.06 2.21 4.21
C GLY A 173 3.91 2.36 3.20
N PRO A 174 3.45 3.58 2.84
CA PRO A 174 3.83 4.86 3.42
C PRO A 174 3.29 5.09 4.84
N VAL A 175 2.23 4.39 5.24
CA VAL A 175 1.66 4.49 6.60
C VAL A 175 1.84 3.14 7.32
N PRO A 176 2.71 3.05 8.33
CA PRO A 176 2.89 1.83 9.09
C PRO A 176 1.69 1.59 10.00
N GLY A 177 1.39 0.31 10.25
CA GLY A 177 0.32 -0.09 11.18
C GLY A 177 0.73 -0.06 12.66
N PHE A 178 2.01 0.14 12.99
CA PHE A 178 2.52 0.16 14.36
C PHE A 178 3.04 1.55 14.71
N GLY A 179 2.89 1.96 15.98
CA GLY A 179 3.34 3.22 16.61
C GLY A 179 4.81 3.60 16.49
N LEU A 180 5.50 3.09 15.47
CA LEU A 180 6.76 3.57 14.93
C LEU A 180 6.71 5.04 14.47
N MET A 181 5.54 5.71 14.54
CA MET A 181 5.38 7.07 14.01
C MET A 181 4.87 8.17 14.95
N ASP A 182 4.84 7.98 16.28
CA ASP A 182 4.48 9.09 17.19
C ASP A 182 5.65 10.05 17.49
N SER A 183 6.63 10.13 16.58
CA SER A 183 7.71 11.12 16.69
C SER A 183 7.42 12.33 15.79
N LYS A 184 7.76 13.51 16.28
CA LYS A 184 7.74 14.79 15.55
C LYS A 184 8.60 14.80 14.28
N ASP A 185 9.35 13.73 14.03
CA ASP A 185 10.25 13.55 12.87
C ASP A 185 9.56 12.82 11.70
N HIS A 186 8.23 12.60 11.75
CA HIS A 186 7.53 12.00 10.63
C HIS A 186 7.48 12.91 9.41
N THR A 187 8.17 12.40 8.41
CA THR A 187 8.53 12.97 7.12
C THR A 187 7.31 13.27 6.25
N HIS A 188 7.07 14.55 5.98
CA HIS A 188 6.01 15.05 5.10
C HIS A 188 5.84 14.27 3.78
N GLY A 189 6.91 13.72 3.22
CA GLY A 189 6.90 12.98 1.95
C GLY A 189 6.14 11.65 1.98
N LEU A 190 6.11 10.93 3.11
CA LEU A 190 5.36 9.66 3.19
C LEU A 190 3.86 9.91 3.29
N ASP A 191 3.44 10.93 4.04
CA ASP A 191 2.06 11.40 4.01
C ASP A 191 1.65 11.85 2.63
N GLN A 192 2.51 12.63 1.97
CA GLN A 192 2.23 13.11 0.63
C GLN A 192 2.01 11.95 -0.33
N LEU A 193 2.86 10.90 -0.26
CA LEU A 193 2.67 9.69 -1.04
C LEU A 193 1.31 9.02 -0.74
N PHE A 194 0.93 8.88 0.53
CA PHE A 194 -0.37 8.29 0.87
C PHE A 194 -1.55 9.17 0.42
N ILE A 195 -1.47 10.49 0.56
CA ILE A 195 -2.46 11.45 0.06
C ILE A 195 -2.62 11.31 -1.45
N ASN A 196 -1.51 11.21 -2.19
CA ASN A 196 -1.54 11.01 -3.64
C ASN A 196 -2.20 9.67 -4.01
N ILE A 197 -1.91 8.60 -3.27
CA ILE A 197 -2.56 7.29 -3.44
C ILE A 197 -4.07 7.39 -3.22
N LEU A 198 -4.51 8.08 -2.15
CA LEU A 198 -5.93 8.26 -1.86
C LEU A 198 -6.63 9.09 -2.94
N ARG A 199 -6.01 10.20 -3.39
CA ARG A 199 -6.54 11.03 -4.48
C ARG A 199 -6.67 10.25 -5.78
N TRP A 200 -5.63 9.52 -6.16
CA TRP A 200 -5.65 8.67 -7.35
C TRP A 200 -6.73 7.59 -7.25
N SER A 201 -6.89 6.99 -6.06
CA SER A 201 -7.94 6.00 -5.81
C SER A 201 -9.35 6.59 -5.94
N GLU A 202 -9.56 7.83 -5.52
CA GLU A 202 -10.82 8.56 -5.75
C GLU A 202 -11.13 8.71 -7.23
N GLU A 203 -10.15 9.18 -8.02
CA GLU A 203 -10.31 9.36 -9.46
C GLU A 203 -10.61 8.04 -10.16
N LYS A 204 -9.86 6.98 -9.82
CA LYS A 204 -10.04 5.64 -10.37
C LYS A 204 -11.43 5.08 -10.10
N VAL A 205 -11.87 5.11 -8.83
CA VAL A 205 -13.18 4.59 -8.44
C VAL A 205 -14.33 5.45 -9.00
N ALA A 206 -14.14 6.77 -9.12
CA ALA A 206 -15.15 7.65 -9.71
C ALA A 206 -15.35 7.39 -11.21
N HIS A 207 -14.27 7.18 -11.97
CA HIS A 207 -14.33 6.88 -13.40
C HIS A 207 -15.11 5.60 -13.69
N ASP A 208 -14.96 4.56 -12.86
CA ASP A 208 -15.64 3.27 -13.08
C ASP A 208 -17.11 3.27 -12.59
N LYS A 209 -17.55 4.27 -11.83
CA LYS A 209 -18.95 4.48 -11.42
C LYS A 209 -19.82 5.12 -12.51
N VAL A 210 -19.22 5.66 -13.57
CA VAL A 210 -19.96 6.21 -14.72
C VAL A 210 -20.24 5.06 -15.70
N PRO A 211 -21.51 4.70 -15.96
CA PRO A 211 -21.81 3.69 -16.96
C PRO A 211 -21.33 4.18 -18.34
N ARG A 212 -20.50 3.37 -18.99
CA ARG A 212 -20.11 3.56 -20.41
C ARG A 212 -21.26 3.19 -21.34
#